data_AF-A0A925T3E4-F1
#
_entry.id   AF-A0A925T3E4-F1
#
_cell.length_a   1.000
_cell.length_b   1.000
_cell.length_c   1.000
_cell.angle_alpha   90.00
_cell.angle_beta   90.00
_cell.angle_gamma   90.00
#
_symmetry.space_group_name_H-M   'P 1'
#
loop_
_entity.id
_entity.type
_entity.pdbx_description
1 polymer ?
#
loop_
_entity_poly.entity_id
_entity_poly.type
_entity_poly.pdbx_seq_one_letter_code
_entity_poly.pdbx_strand_id
1 'polypeptide(L)'
;MGRSPRPRPKRLGLKLRLIREGLEISQAVMCERLKFPTIHPAHISAYERSEREPPLPVLLRYARLAGISTDVLIDDKLDLP
;
A
#
# COMPACT_ATOMS: atom_id res chain seq x y z
N MET A 1 -4.89 26.06 13.58
CA MET A 1 -6.17 25.37 13.87
C MET A 1 -6.12 24.00 13.23
N GLY A 2 -5.96 22.97 14.06
CA GLY A 2 -5.72 21.59 13.61
C GLY A 2 -7.00 20.94 13.09
N ARG A 3 -7.00 20.55 11.83
CA ARG A 3 -7.97 19.58 11.33
C ARG A 3 -7.69 18.26 12.05
N SER A 4 -8.73 17.64 12.61
CA SER A 4 -8.65 16.28 13.14
C SER A 4 -7.88 15.38 12.17
N PRO A 5 -7.04 14.44 12.66
CA PRO A 5 -6.30 13.54 11.79
C PRO A 5 -7.24 12.89 10.78
N ARG A 6 -6.87 12.90 9.49
CA ARG A 6 -7.63 12.21 8.45
C ARG A 6 -7.84 10.75 8.89
N PRO A 7 -9.05 10.19 8.79
CA PRO A 7 -9.26 8.77 9.03
C PRO A 7 -8.40 7.95 8.06
N ARG A 8 -7.74 6.93 8.59
CA ARG A 8 -6.81 6.03 7.87
C ARG A 8 -7.22 4.58 8.13
N PRO A 9 -7.17 3.69 7.13
CA PRO A 9 -7.38 2.27 7.37
C PRO A 9 -6.25 1.72 8.26
N LYS A 10 -6.60 1.01 9.33
CA LYS A 10 -5.64 0.49 10.31
C LYS A 10 -4.82 -0.67 9.77
N ARG A 11 -5.38 -1.42 8.81
CA ARG A 11 -4.78 -2.63 8.24
C ARG A 11 -4.09 -2.37 6.90
N LEU A 12 -4.07 -1.13 6.40
CA LEU A 12 -3.53 -0.82 5.08
C LEU A 12 -2.08 -1.28 4.92
N GLY A 13 -1.18 -0.88 5.82
CA GLY A 13 0.24 -1.24 5.72
C GLY A 13 0.47 -2.76 5.72
N LEU A 14 -0.25 -3.49 6.58
CA LEU A 14 -0.23 -4.94 6.61
C LEU A 14 -0.65 -5.55 5.27
N LYS A 15 -1.76 -5.08 4.68
CA LYS A 15 -2.24 -5.57 3.38
C LYS A 15 -1.24 -5.32 2.25
N LEU A 16 -0.62 -4.13 2.22
CA LEU A 16 0.41 -3.81 1.23
C LEU A 16 1.62 -4.73 1.35
N ARG A 17 2.03 -5.05 2.59
CA ARG A 17 3.11 -5.99 2.87
C ARG A 17 2.77 -7.40 2.40
N LEU A 18 1.57 -7.88 2.73
CA LEU A 18 1.09 -9.20 2.33
C LEU A 18 1.04 -9.34 0.81
N ILE A 19 0.62 -8.32 0.08
CA ILE A 19 0.69 -8.31 -1.40
C ILE A 19 2.13 -8.47 -1.88
N ARG A 20 3.07 -7.71 -1.32
CA ARG A 20 4.47 -7.80 -1.72
C ARG A 20 5.05 -9.20 -1.42
N GLU A 21 4.75 -9.74 -0.24
CA GLU A 21 5.22 -11.07 0.18
C GLU A 21 4.58 -12.19 -0.65
N GLY A 22 3.29 -12.09 -1.00
CA GLY A 22 2.62 -13.05 -1.89
C GLY A 22 3.12 -13.00 -3.34
N LEU A 23 3.72 -11.88 -3.76
CA LEU A 23 4.45 -11.77 -5.03
C LEU A 23 5.90 -12.25 -4.93
N GLU A 24 6.39 -12.62 -3.74
CA GLU A 24 7.75 -13.08 -3.46
C GLU A 24 8.85 -12.09 -3.90
N ILE A 25 8.58 -10.79 -3.81
CA ILE A 25 9.52 -9.74 -4.24
C ILE A 25 10.01 -8.86 -3.10
N SER A 26 11.20 -8.28 -3.26
CA SER A 26 11.76 -7.32 -2.32
C SER A 26 11.04 -5.96 -2.40
N GLN A 27 11.22 -5.10 -1.40
CA GLN A 27 10.70 -3.73 -1.42
C GLN A 27 11.29 -2.91 -2.59
N ALA A 28 12.53 -3.20 -2.99
CA ALA A 28 13.17 -2.56 -4.15
C ALA A 28 12.48 -2.97 -5.47
N VAL A 29 12.25 -4.26 -5.67
CA VAL A 29 11.54 -4.75 -6.85
C VAL A 29 10.08 -4.27 -6.85
N MET A 30 9.44 -4.19 -5.68
CA MET A 30 8.08 -3.64 -5.58
C MET A 30 8.00 -2.18 -6.03
N CYS A 31 9.01 -1.38 -5.68
CA CYS A 31 9.14 0.01 -6.14
C CYS A 31 9.19 0.09 -7.68
N GLU A 32 9.97 -0.78 -8.32
CA GLU A 32 10.06 -0.88 -9.78
C GLU A 32 8.73 -1.32 -10.41
N ARG A 33 8.07 -2.33 -9.83
CA ARG A 33 6.77 -2.84 -10.29
C ARG A 33 5.67 -1.79 -10.22
N LEU A 34 5.69 -0.95 -9.19
CA LEU A 34 4.77 0.18 -9.06
C LEU A 34 5.00 1.27 -10.12
N LYS A 35 6.14 1.29 -10.83
CA LYS A 35 6.46 2.20 -11.94
C LYS A 35 6.13 3.67 -11.65
N PHE A 36 6.34 4.13 -10.42
CA PHE A 36 5.96 5.47 -9.98
C PHE A 36 7.23 6.27 -9.66
N PRO A 37 7.57 7.33 -10.44
CA PRO A 37 8.91 7.90 -10.46
C PRO A 37 9.36 8.56 -9.15
N THR A 38 8.43 8.90 -8.26
CA THR A 38 8.71 9.54 -6.96
C THR A 38 8.71 8.55 -5.79
N ILE A 39 8.50 7.27 -6.04
CA ILE A 39 8.58 6.23 -5.00
C ILE A 39 10.01 5.71 -4.94
N HIS A 40 10.48 5.47 -3.72
CA HIS A 40 11.74 4.80 -3.43
C HIS A 40 11.46 3.61 -2.50
N PRO A 41 12.37 2.63 -2.38
CA PRO A 41 12.18 1.48 -1.49
C PRO A 41 11.87 1.87 -0.04
N ALA A 42 12.44 2.98 0.46
CA ALA A 42 12.13 3.53 1.78
C ALA A 42 10.66 3.94 1.94
N HIS A 43 10.03 4.45 0.87
CA HIS A 43 8.60 4.76 0.88
C HIS A 43 7.76 3.49 0.99
N ILE A 44 8.14 2.40 0.32
CA ILE A 44 7.47 1.10 0.43
C ILE A 44 7.50 0.63 1.88
N SER A 45 8.67 0.65 2.52
CA SER A 45 8.82 0.29 3.93
C SER A 45 7.94 1.14 4.85
N ALA A 46 7.92 2.47 4.66
CA ALA A 46 7.06 3.36 5.44
C ALA A 46 5.57 3.09 5.24
N TYR A 47 5.14 2.71 4.03
CA TYR A 47 3.76 2.30 3.76
C TYR A 47 3.42 0.99 4.48
N GLU A 48 4.28 -0.02 4.37
CA GLU A 48 4.08 -1.33 5.00
C GLU A 48 4.04 -1.26 6.54
N ARG A 49 4.81 -0.33 7.12
CA ARG A 49 4.84 -0.05 8.57
C ARG A 49 3.72 0.87 9.05
N SER A 50 2.84 1.32 8.15
CA SER A 50 1.78 2.31 8.42
C SER A 50 2.28 3.66 8.95
N GLU A 51 3.56 3.99 8.74
CA GLU A 51 4.16 5.29 9.09
C GLU A 51 3.69 6.39 8.13
N ARG A 52 3.41 6.00 6.87
CA ARG A 52 2.92 6.89 5.82
C ARG A 52 1.82 6.22 5.02
N GLU A 53 0.84 7.00 4.56
CA GLU A 53 -0.13 6.51 3.59
C GLU A 53 0.41 6.67 2.16
N PRO A 54 0.28 5.65 1.30
CA PRO A 54 0.56 5.81 -0.11
C PRO A 54 -0.44 6.78 -0.76
N PRO A 55 -0.01 7.62 -1.72
CA PRO A 55 -0.94 8.39 -2.54
C PRO A 55 -1.94 7.48 -3.27
N LEU A 56 -3.15 7.95 -3.54
CA LEU A 56 -4.20 7.16 -4.21
C LEU A 56 -3.74 6.49 -5.53
N PRO A 57 -2.95 7.15 -6.42
CA PRO A 57 -2.44 6.48 -7.61
C PRO A 57 -1.52 5.29 -7.33
N VAL A 58 -0.77 5.34 -6.21
CA VAL A 58 0.11 4.26 -5.77
C VAL A 58 -0.73 3.11 -5.24
N LEU A 59 -1.71 3.42 -4.40
CA LEU A 59 -2.65 2.45 -3.86
C LEU A 59 -3.42 1.70 -4.96
N LEU A 60 -3.88 2.42 -5.97
CA LEU A 60 -4.52 1.84 -7.15
C LEU A 60 -3.58 0.87 -7.91
N ARG A 61 -2.27 1.16 -7.97
CA ARG A 61 -1.30 0.27 -8.60
C ARG A 61 -1.05 -1.00 -7.76
N TYR A 62 -1.04 -0.90 -6.44
CA TYR A 62 -1.02 -2.09 -5.58
C TYR A 62 -2.22 -3.00 -5.87
N ALA A 63 -3.44 -2.44 -5.90
CA ALA A 63 -4.65 -3.19 -6.19
C ALA A 63 -4.57 -3.89 -7.55
N ARG A 64 -4.12 -3.18 -8.59
CA ARG A 64 -3.93 -3.73 -9.94
C ARG A 64 -2.85 -4.83 -10.00
N LEU A 65 -1.74 -4.67 -9.29
CA LEU A 65 -0.69 -5.69 -9.22
C LEU A 65 -1.17 -6.97 -8.54
N ALA A 66 -2.02 -6.84 -7.52
CA ALA A 66 -2.63 -7.97 -6.82
C ALA A 66 -3.88 -8.53 -7.52
N GLY A 67 -4.37 -7.90 -8.59
CA GLY A 67 -5.59 -8.34 -9.29
C GLY A 67 -6.88 -8.16 -8.46
N ILE A 68 -6.88 -7.23 -7.50
CA ILE A 68 -8.01 -6.98 -6.60
C ILE A 68 -8.57 -5.56 -6.79
N SER A 69 -9.77 -5.34 -6.27
CA SER A 69 -10.34 -4.00 -6.18
C SER A 69 -9.71 -3.19 -5.04
N THR A 70 -9.72 -1.85 -5.15
CA THR A 70 -9.05 -0.95 -4.19
C THR A 70 -9.78 -0.90 -2.84
N ASP A 71 -11.08 -1.19 -2.83
CA ASP A 71 -11.90 -1.37 -1.61
C ASP A 71 -11.29 -2.40 -0.64
N VAL A 72 -10.79 -3.53 -1.15
CA VAL A 72 -10.10 -4.55 -0.36
C VAL A 72 -8.91 -3.98 0.41
N LEU A 73 -8.23 -2.96 -0.12
CA LEU A 73 -7.09 -2.32 0.56
C LEU A 73 -7.52 -1.31 1.64
N ILE A 74 -8.61 -0.59 1.42
CA ILE A 74 -9.04 0.54 2.27
C ILE A 74 -10.10 0.18 3.30
N ASP A 75 -10.82 -0.93 3.12
CA ASP A 75 -11.80 -1.42 4.09
C ASP A 75 -11.13 -2.39 5.07
N ASP A 76 -11.01 -2.00 6.34
CA ASP A 76 -10.43 -2.84 7.39
C ASP A 76 -11.21 -4.14 7.65
N LYS A 77 -12.46 -4.26 7.17
CA LYS A 77 -13.30 -5.45 7.31
C LYS A 77 -13.04 -6.53 6.25
N LEU A 78 -12.38 -6.18 5.14
CA LEU A 78 -12.08 -7.11 4.07
C LEU A 78 -10.68 -7.72 4.28
N ASP A 79 -10.53 -8.98 3.91
CA ASP A 79 -9.23 -9.67 3.85
C ASP A 79 -8.75 -9.77 2.41
N LEU A 80 -7.44 -9.96 2.22
CA LEU A 80 -6.90 -10.30 0.92
C LEU A 80 -7.32 -11.75 0.57
N PRO A 81 -7.69 -12.02 -0.70
CA PRO A 81 -8.07 -13.35 -1.14
C PRO A 81 -6.89 -14.33 -1.14
#